data_AF-A0A2E0FM01-F1
#
_entry.id   AF-A0A2E0FM01-F1
#
_cell.length_a   1.000
_cell.length_b   1.000
_cell.length_c   1.000
_cell.angle_alpha   90.00
_cell.angle_beta   90.00
_cell.angle_gamma   90.00
#
_symmetry.space_group_name_H-M   'P 1'
#
loop_
_entity.id
_entity.type
_entity.pdbx_description
1 polymer ?
#
loop_
_entity_poly.entity_id
_entity_poly.type
_entity_poly.pdbx_seq_one_letter_code
_entity_poly.pdbx_strand_id
1 'polypeptide(L)'
;MFLIVLSIFSLLTTGYILLATKNHFQGKNAKRVWLFFLVASFLWELSTILYVYIYFQPAYGKATLLSNIAMAGFVALNISKLVLIGFLLLNDTLRLTLWPIKSVKNKRVVPLDSRRKFITNMGLLTAAVPFSGLIYGAIAGKYDYKVWQHKLVFGSLPESFKGLRIAQISDVHIGSFDDPLAVRSGLLKLMSYQPDLILFTGDLVNNLAIEADEYVELFKEVLHAPLGKYAVLGNHDYGEYVQWPNEEEKVRNQREIQNRYRQMGFELLNNTHT
;
A
#
# COMPACT_ATOMS: atom_id res chain seq x y z
N MET A 1 9.70 -6.81 14.01
CA MET A 1 8.94 -8.08 14.24
C MET A 1 8.00 -8.41 13.09
N PHE A 2 7.08 -7.52 12.69
CA PHE A 2 6.12 -7.77 11.60
C PHE A 2 6.77 -8.23 10.28
N LEU A 3 7.76 -7.49 9.76
CA LEU A 3 8.44 -7.85 8.51
C LEU A 3 9.15 -9.22 8.58
N ILE A 4 9.61 -9.65 9.76
CA ILE A 4 10.27 -10.96 9.95
C ILE A 4 9.23 -12.06 9.81
N VAL A 5 8.11 -11.93 10.52
CA VAL A 5 6.99 -12.89 10.44
C VAL A 5 6.46 -12.97 9.01
N LEU A 6 6.28 -11.83 8.35
CA LEU A 6 5.84 -11.77 6.95
C LEU A 6 6.86 -12.43 6.01
N SER A 7 8.16 -12.23 6.22
CA SER A 7 9.21 -12.87 5.42
C SER A 7 9.21 -14.39 5.57
N ILE A 8 9.12 -14.89 6.80
CA ILE A 8 9.03 -16.33 7.09
C ILE A 8 7.78 -16.91 6.42
N PHE A 9 6.64 -16.23 6.58
CA PHE A 9 5.39 -16.62 5.95
C PHE A 9 5.50 -16.69 4.42
N SER A 10 6.10 -15.67 3.80
CA SER A 10 6.35 -15.57 2.35
C SER A 10 7.17 -16.77 1.86
N LEU A 11 8.26 -17.11 2.55
CA LEU A 11 9.12 -18.25 2.22
C LEU A 11 8.41 -19.61 2.39
N LEU A 12 7.65 -19.79 3.47
CA LEU A 12 6.90 -21.03 3.74
C LEU A 12 5.81 -21.25 2.67
N THR A 13 5.08 -20.20 2.30
CA THR A 13 4.05 -20.28 1.28
C THR A 13 4.62 -20.58 -0.10
N THR A 14 5.78 -20.01 -0.46
CA THR A 14 6.53 -20.38 -1.68
C THR A 14 6.91 -21.85 -1.68
N GLY A 15 7.47 -22.36 -0.57
CA GLY A 15 7.81 -23.77 -0.43
C GLY A 15 6.61 -24.69 -0.62
N TYR A 16 5.49 -24.38 0.05
CA TYR A 16 4.25 -25.15 -0.10
C TYR A 16 3.74 -25.16 -1.55
N ILE A 17 3.65 -24.00 -2.20
CA ILE A 17 3.16 -23.90 -3.60
C ILE A 17 4.02 -24.76 -4.54
N LEU A 18 5.35 -24.69 -4.41
CA LEU A 18 6.27 -25.45 -5.26
C LEU A 18 6.25 -26.96 -4.97
N LEU A 19 5.97 -27.37 -3.73
CA LEU A 19 5.75 -28.77 -3.38
C LEU A 19 4.42 -29.28 -3.94
N ALA A 20 3.34 -28.52 -3.76
CA ALA A 20 2.00 -28.84 -4.26
C ALA A 20 1.96 -28.93 -5.80
N THR A 21 2.77 -28.12 -6.48
CA THR A 21 2.85 -28.08 -7.94
C THR A 21 3.93 -28.98 -8.54
N LYS A 22 4.77 -29.65 -7.73
CA LYS A 22 5.88 -30.51 -8.19
C LYS A 22 5.50 -31.52 -9.28
N ASN A 23 4.31 -32.10 -9.18
CA ASN A 23 3.83 -33.12 -10.13
C ASN A 23 3.44 -32.55 -11.51
N HIS A 24 3.41 -31.23 -11.68
CA HIS A 24 3.21 -30.58 -12.98
C HIS A 24 4.46 -30.60 -13.85
N PHE A 25 5.64 -30.79 -13.26
CA PHE A 25 6.90 -30.93 -14.00
C PHE A 25 7.02 -32.37 -14.53
N GLN A 26 7.07 -32.53 -15.86
CA GLN A 26 7.11 -33.85 -16.52
C GLN A 26 8.32 -33.97 -17.46
N GLY A 27 8.77 -35.19 -17.72
CA GLY A 27 9.88 -35.50 -18.62
C GLY A 27 11.23 -35.78 -17.95
N LYS A 28 12.24 -36.13 -18.76
CA LYS A 28 13.55 -36.62 -18.30
C LYS A 28 14.29 -35.64 -17.37
N ASN A 29 14.05 -34.33 -17.52
CA ASN A 29 14.71 -33.28 -16.74
C ASN A 29 13.81 -32.67 -15.65
N ALA A 30 12.61 -33.22 -15.41
CA ALA A 30 11.61 -32.61 -14.52
C ALA A 30 12.16 -32.23 -13.13
N LYS A 31 12.97 -33.11 -12.51
CA LYS A 31 13.59 -32.84 -11.20
C LYS A 31 14.54 -31.64 -11.24
N ARG A 32 15.36 -31.51 -12.29
CA ARG A 32 16.31 -30.39 -12.44
C ARG A 32 15.57 -29.08 -12.70
N VAL A 33 14.55 -29.11 -13.55
CA VAL A 33 13.71 -27.94 -13.84
C VAL A 33 12.96 -27.49 -12.58
N TRP A 34 12.33 -28.42 -11.86
CA TRP A 34 11.65 -28.10 -10.60
C TRP A 34 12.62 -27.53 -9.55
N LEU A 35 13.82 -28.12 -9.41
CA LEU A 35 14.85 -27.61 -8.49
C LEU A 35 15.32 -26.21 -8.89
N PHE A 36 15.48 -25.94 -10.19
CA PHE A 36 15.80 -24.60 -10.68
C PHE A 36 14.72 -23.58 -10.28
N PHE A 37 13.43 -23.86 -10.53
CA PHE A 37 12.35 -22.97 -10.14
C PHE A 37 12.27 -22.78 -8.62
N LEU A 38 12.55 -23.84 -7.86
CA LEU A 38 12.63 -23.77 -6.40
C LEU A 38 13.70 -22.77 -5.95
N VAL A 39 14.93 -22.98 -6.40
CA VAL A 39 16.06 -22.11 -6.05
C VAL A 39 15.83 -20.68 -6.54
N ALA A 40 15.40 -20.51 -7.79
CA ALA A 40 15.15 -19.20 -8.37
C ALA A 40 14.06 -18.41 -7.62
N SER A 41 12.96 -19.07 -7.23
CA SER A 41 11.87 -18.42 -6.48
C SER A 41 12.34 -17.97 -5.10
N PHE A 42 13.11 -18.80 -4.40
CA PHE A 42 13.67 -18.44 -3.09
C PHE A 42 14.70 -17.32 -3.18
N LEU A 43 15.57 -17.33 -4.19
CA LEU A 43 16.53 -16.24 -4.41
C LEU A 43 15.81 -14.93 -4.72
N TRP A 44 14.84 -14.94 -5.62
CA TRP A 44 14.02 -13.77 -5.95
C TRP A 44 13.32 -13.20 -4.72
N GLU A 45 12.70 -14.06 -3.92
CA GLU A 45 11.98 -13.67 -2.73
C GLU A 45 12.91 -13.12 -1.65
N LEU A 46 14.07 -13.74 -1.42
CA LEU A 46 15.08 -13.24 -0.50
C LEU A 46 15.62 -11.88 -0.94
N SER A 47 15.88 -11.70 -2.24
CA SER A 47 16.29 -10.41 -2.80
C SER A 47 15.22 -9.34 -2.61
N THR A 48 13.95 -9.68 -2.81
CA THR A 48 12.83 -8.75 -2.62
C THR A 48 12.65 -8.38 -1.14
N ILE A 49 12.74 -9.36 -0.25
CA ILE A 49 12.71 -9.14 1.20
C ILE A 49 13.86 -8.21 1.61
N LEU A 50 15.09 -8.51 1.19
CA LEU A 50 16.25 -7.67 1.48
C LEU A 50 16.06 -6.24 0.97
N TYR A 51 15.56 -6.09 -0.26
CA TYR A 51 15.25 -4.79 -0.83
C TYR A 51 14.21 -4.03 0.01
N VAL A 52 13.10 -4.66 0.38
CA VAL A 52 12.08 -4.07 1.27
C VAL A 52 12.70 -3.69 2.63
N TYR A 53 13.55 -4.53 3.20
CA TYR A 53 14.23 -4.22 4.46
C TYR A 53 15.20 -3.05 4.36
N ILE A 54 15.82 -2.81 3.22
CA ILE A 54 16.75 -1.69 3.03
C ILE A 54 15.98 -0.40 2.77
N TYR A 55 15.04 -0.43 1.82
CA TYR A 55 14.43 0.79 1.27
C TYR A 55 13.11 1.19 1.91
N PHE A 56 12.49 0.31 2.69
CA PHE A 56 11.22 0.58 3.39
C PHE A 56 11.41 0.82 4.89
N GLN A 57 12.64 1.12 5.32
CA GLN A 57 12.85 1.64 6.67
C GLN A 57 12.31 3.07 6.77
N PRO A 58 11.64 3.43 7.88
CA PRO A 58 11.16 4.79 8.11
C PRO A 58 12.26 5.87 7.97
N ALA A 59 13.53 5.48 8.10
CA ALA A 59 14.69 6.36 8.02
C ALA A 59 15.02 6.91 6.60
N TYR A 60 14.51 6.33 5.50
CA TYR A 60 14.91 6.72 4.14
C TYR A 60 13.99 7.72 3.44
N GLY A 61 12.91 8.15 4.09
CA GLY A 61 12.24 9.44 3.89
C GLY A 61 11.69 9.81 2.50
N LYS A 62 11.84 9.00 1.45
CA LYS A 62 11.21 9.25 0.15
C LYS A 62 10.88 7.95 -0.56
N ALA A 63 9.61 7.78 -0.95
CA ALA A 63 9.25 6.74 -1.89
C ALA A 63 9.83 7.06 -3.27
N THR A 64 10.27 6.02 -3.96
CA THR A 64 10.64 6.08 -5.37
C THR A 64 9.69 5.16 -6.13
N LEU A 65 9.57 5.35 -7.45
CA LEU A 65 8.79 4.43 -8.27
C LEU A 65 9.24 2.97 -8.08
N LEU A 66 10.55 2.73 -7.98
CA LEU A 66 11.09 1.40 -7.78
C LEU A 66 10.71 0.83 -6.40
N SER A 67 10.82 1.62 -5.33
CA SER A 67 10.47 1.14 -3.99
C SER A 67 8.98 0.91 -3.82
N ASN A 68 8.14 1.75 -4.45
CA ASN A 68 6.70 1.57 -4.51
C ASN A 68 6.30 0.31 -5.27
N ILE A 69 6.86 0.09 -6.48
CA ILE A 69 6.59 -1.11 -7.27
C ILE A 69 7.10 -2.37 -6.56
N ALA A 70 8.28 -2.32 -5.95
CA ALA A 70 8.84 -3.46 -5.22
C ALA A 70 7.98 -3.84 -4.01
N MET A 71 7.55 -2.86 -3.21
CA MET A 71 6.66 -3.11 -2.07
C MET A 71 5.29 -3.62 -2.54
N ALA A 72 4.68 -2.95 -3.53
CA ALA A 72 3.40 -3.36 -4.09
C ALA A 72 3.49 -4.76 -4.68
N GLY A 73 4.55 -5.09 -5.41
CA GLY A 73 4.81 -6.41 -5.95
C GLY A 73 5.01 -7.46 -4.88
N PHE A 74 5.73 -7.15 -3.80
CA PHE A 74 5.90 -8.04 -2.67
C PHE A 74 4.57 -8.37 -1.98
N VAL A 75 3.75 -7.35 -1.70
CA VAL A 75 2.42 -7.51 -1.10
C VAL A 75 1.48 -8.23 -2.07
N ALA A 76 1.43 -7.79 -3.32
CA ALA A 76 0.62 -8.38 -4.39
C ALA A 76 0.91 -9.87 -4.55
N LEU A 77 2.19 -10.24 -4.61
CA LEU A 77 2.61 -11.63 -4.70
C LEU A 77 2.12 -12.44 -3.49
N ASN A 78 2.30 -11.92 -2.27
CA ASN A 78 1.91 -12.62 -1.04
C ASN A 78 0.39 -12.81 -0.92
N ILE A 79 -0.40 -11.78 -1.23
CA ILE A 79 -1.87 -11.89 -1.26
C ILE A 79 -2.32 -12.88 -2.34
N SER A 80 -1.66 -12.87 -3.51
CA SER A 80 -1.97 -13.79 -4.60
C SER A 80 -1.62 -15.24 -4.25
N LYS A 81 -0.53 -15.47 -3.51
CA LYS A 81 -0.19 -16.78 -2.97
C LYS A 81 -1.26 -17.28 -2.00
N LEU A 82 -1.79 -16.43 -1.12
CA LEU A 82 -2.88 -16.82 -0.22
C LEU A 82 -4.11 -17.32 -0.98
N VAL A 83 -4.50 -16.62 -2.04
CA VAL A 83 -5.59 -17.04 -2.93
C VAL A 83 -5.27 -18.40 -3.55
N LEU A 84 -4.10 -18.55 -4.16
CA LEU A 84 -3.68 -19.80 -4.80
C LEU A 84 -3.66 -20.97 -3.78
N ILE A 85 -3.16 -20.73 -2.57
CA ILE A 85 -3.11 -21.71 -1.49
C ILE A 85 -4.50 -22.19 -1.12
N GLY A 86 -5.52 -21.33 -1.10
CA GLY A 86 -6.90 -21.75 -0.89
C GLY A 86 -7.36 -22.82 -1.88
N PHE A 87 -7.02 -22.66 -3.16
CA PHE A 87 -7.32 -23.64 -4.21
C PHE A 87 -6.48 -24.92 -4.10
N LEU A 88 -5.21 -24.80 -3.73
CA LEU A 88 -4.33 -25.95 -3.51
C LEU A 88 -4.77 -26.77 -2.30
N LEU A 89 -5.15 -26.12 -1.20
CA LEU A 89 -5.71 -26.77 -0.01
C LEU A 89 -7.03 -27.45 -0.33
N LEU A 90 -7.93 -26.82 -1.09
CA LEU A 90 -9.15 -27.47 -1.57
C LEU A 90 -8.83 -28.75 -2.33
N ASN A 91 -7.84 -28.70 -3.21
CA ASN A 91 -7.40 -29.86 -3.97
C ASN A 91 -6.80 -30.97 -3.09
N ASP A 92 -6.05 -30.60 -2.05
CA ASP A 92 -5.48 -31.52 -1.07
C ASP A 92 -6.57 -32.15 -0.18
N THR A 93 -7.55 -31.37 0.29
CA THR A 93 -8.71 -31.89 1.05
C THR A 93 -9.52 -32.88 0.22
N LEU A 94 -9.77 -32.57 -1.05
CA LEU A 94 -10.44 -33.50 -1.98
C LEU A 94 -9.62 -34.77 -2.21
N ARG A 95 -8.29 -34.67 -2.24
CA ARG A 95 -7.41 -35.84 -2.33
C ARG A 95 -7.52 -36.71 -1.08
N LEU A 96 -7.44 -36.12 0.11
CA LEU A 96 -7.48 -36.84 1.39
C LEU A 96 -8.84 -37.53 1.60
N THR A 97 -9.94 -36.87 1.27
CA THR A 97 -11.30 -37.42 1.41
C THR A 97 -11.61 -38.54 0.42
N LEU A 98 -11.08 -38.46 -0.81
CA LEU A 98 -11.30 -39.48 -1.85
C LEU A 98 -10.29 -40.63 -1.80
N TRP A 99 -9.16 -40.48 -1.09
CA TRP A 99 -8.12 -41.49 -1.00
C TRP A 99 -8.61 -42.84 -0.43
N PRO A 100 -9.41 -42.89 0.67
CA PRO A 100 -9.95 -44.14 1.18
C PRO A 100 -10.87 -44.86 0.18
N ILE A 101 -11.69 -44.10 -0.55
CA ILE A 101 -12.63 -44.64 -1.54
C ILE A 101 -11.88 -45.29 -2.70
N LYS A 102 -10.74 -44.72 -3.11
CA LYS A 102 -9.84 -45.27 -4.14
C LYS A 102 -9.10 -46.52 -3.67
N SER A 103 -8.63 -46.54 -2.41
CA SER A 103 -7.93 -47.69 -1.84
C SER A 103 -8.82 -48.93 -1.74
N VAL A 104 -10.15 -48.74 -1.67
CA VAL A 104 -11.14 -49.85 -1.56
C VAL A 104 -11.78 -50.21 -2.90
N LYS A 105 -12.08 -49.25 -3.78
CA LYS A 105 -12.70 -49.51 -5.10
C LYS A 105 -11.69 -49.30 -6.22
N ASN A 106 -11.21 -50.40 -6.81
CA ASN A 106 -10.32 -50.43 -7.98
C ASN A 106 -10.99 -49.97 -9.29
N LYS A 107 -11.88 -48.96 -9.23
CA LYS A 107 -12.60 -48.41 -10.39
C LYS A 107 -12.12 -47.01 -10.70
N ARG A 108 -11.98 -46.73 -12.01
CA ARG A 108 -11.65 -45.42 -12.59
C ARG A 108 -12.78 -44.41 -12.33
N VAL A 109 -12.86 -43.90 -11.11
CA VAL A 109 -13.58 -42.66 -10.80
C VAL A 109 -12.85 -41.52 -11.52
N VAL A 110 -13.59 -40.65 -12.22
CA VAL A 110 -13.20 -39.44 -12.98
C VAL A 110 -11.71 -39.06 -12.86
N PRO A 111 -10.95 -38.82 -13.95
CA PRO A 111 -9.53 -38.50 -13.87
C PRO A 111 -9.28 -37.35 -12.90
N LEU A 112 -8.84 -37.65 -11.67
CA LEU A 112 -8.63 -36.64 -10.64
C LEU A 112 -7.65 -35.57 -11.12
N ASP A 113 -6.78 -35.94 -12.06
CA ASP A 113 -5.78 -35.06 -12.65
C ASP A 113 -6.38 -33.96 -13.55
N SER A 114 -7.52 -34.20 -14.24
CA SER A 114 -8.17 -33.14 -15.03
C SER A 114 -8.83 -32.12 -14.11
N ARG A 115 -9.54 -32.57 -13.07
CA ARG A 115 -10.13 -31.71 -12.04
C ARG A 115 -9.06 -30.93 -11.27
N ARG A 116 -7.95 -31.56 -10.92
CA ARG A 116 -6.79 -30.94 -10.27
C ARG A 116 -6.24 -29.78 -11.09
N LYS A 117 -5.92 -30.05 -12.36
CA LYS A 117 -5.44 -29.02 -13.29
C LYS A 117 -6.44 -27.89 -13.43
N PHE A 118 -7.74 -28.20 -13.52
CA PHE A 118 -8.79 -27.19 -13.55
C PHE A 118 -8.78 -26.30 -12.29
N ILE A 119 -8.79 -26.90 -11.08
CA ILE A 119 -8.79 -26.15 -9.81
C ILE A 119 -7.52 -25.30 -9.68
N THR A 120 -6.33 -25.86 -9.99
CA THR A 120 -5.07 -25.10 -9.93
C THR A 120 -5.06 -23.95 -10.94
N ASN A 121 -5.53 -24.16 -12.17
CA ASN A 121 -5.62 -23.10 -13.17
C ASN A 121 -6.61 -22.00 -12.75
N MET A 122 -7.76 -22.37 -12.18
CA MET A 122 -8.70 -21.40 -11.62
C MET A 122 -8.07 -20.63 -10.45
N GLY A 123 -7.29 -21.30 -9.61
CA GLY A 123 -6.53 -20.65 -8.54
C GLY A 123 -5.52 -19.64 -9.07
N LEU A 124 -4.78 -19.97 -10.13
CA LEU A 124 -3.83 -19.07 -10.78
C LEU A 124 -4.54 -17.85 -11.41
N LEU A 125 -5.63 -18.08 -12.14
CA LEU A 125 -6.43 -17.01 -12.74
C LEU A 125 -7.02 -16.08 -11.66
N THR A 126 -7.51 -16.66 -10.57
CA THR A 126 -8.07 -15.88 -9.45
C THR A 126 -6.97 -15.11 -8.71
N ALA A 127 -5.79 -15.71 -8.53
CA ALA A 127 -4.63 -15.07 -7.91
C ALA A 127 -4.08 -13.92 -8.77
N ALA A 128 -4.26 -13.94 -10.09
CA ALA A 128 -3.87 -12.83 -10.96
C ALA A 128 -4.69 -11.55 -10.68
N VAL A 129 -5.92 -11.66 -10.18
CA VAL A 129 -6.79 -10.50 -9.90
C VAL A 129 -6.22 -9.58 -8.80
N PRO A 130 -5.96 -10.04 -7.56
CA PRO A 130 -5.34 -9.19 -6.55
C PRO A 130 -3.92 -8.79 -6.95
N PHE A 131 -3.19 -9.64 -7.69
CA PHE A 131 -1.87 -9.28 -8.19
C PHE A 131 -1.93 -8.02 -9.06
N SER A 132 -2.72 -8.06 -10.14
CA SER A 132 -2.87 -6.96 -11.07
C SER A 132 -3.51 -5.73 -10.43
N GLY A 133 -4.51 -5.92 -9.55
CA GLY A 133 -5.19 -4.84 -8.85
C GLY A 133 -4.26 -4.05 -7.93
N LEU A 134 -3.42 -4.73 -7.14
CA LEU A 134 -2.48 -4.08 -6.24
C LEU A 134 -1.34 -3.38 -6.98
N ILE A 135 -0.81 -4.00 -8.05
CA ILE A 135 0.18 -3.34 -8.93
C ILE A 135 -0.43 -2.09 -9.58
N TYR A 136 -1.65 -2.18 -10.11
CA TYR A 136 -2.35 -1.03 -10.68
C TYR A 136 -2.56 0.07 -9.63
N GLY A 137 -2.98 -0.30 -8.41
CA GLY A 137 -3.18 0.63 -7.31
C GLY A 137 -1.90 1.42 -6.98
N ALA A 138 -0.76 0.74 -6.93
CA ALA A 138 0.51 1.35 -6.58
C ALA A 138 1.12 2.23 -7.68
N ILE A 139 0.87 1.93 -8.95
CA ILE A 139 1.43 2.68 -10.08
C ILE A 139 0.51 3.83 -10.51
N ALA A 140 -0.79 3.57 -10.63
CA ALA A 140 -1.75 4.50 -11.20
C ALA A 140 -2.85 4.90 -10.19
N GLY A 141 -3.38 3.94 -9.42
CA GLY A 141 -4.52 4.17 -8.54
C GLY A 141 -4.29 5.21 -7.45
N LYS A 142 -3.05 5.33 -6.95
CA LYS A 142 -2.67 6.36 -5.96
C LYS A 142 -2.88 7.81 -6.45
N TYR A 143 -3.06 8.03 -7.75
CA TYR A 143 -3.31 9.33 -8.36
C TYR A 143 -4.76 9.52 -8.86
N ASP A 144 -5.68 8.57 -8.60
CA ASP A 144 -7.12 8.70 -8.93
C ASP A 144 -7.85 9.60 -7.91
N TYR A 145 -7.47 10.88 -7.87
CA TYR A 145 -8.02 11.85 -6.93
C TYR A 145 -9.52 12.09 -7.15
N LYS A 146 -10.30 12.05 -6.07
CA LYS A 146 -11.74 12.33 -6.06
C LYS A 146 -12.04 13.45 -5.06
N VAL A 147 -12.89 14.39 -5.46
CA VAL A 147 -13.38 15.45 -4.57
C VAL A 147 -14.80 15.08 -4.16
N TRP A 148 -14.97 14.85 -2.86
CA TRP A 148 -16.27 14.56 -2.27
C TRP A 148 -16.88 15.86 -1.75
N GLN A 149 -18.12 16.14 -2.15
CA GLN A 149 -18.84 17.34 -1.74
C GLN A 149 -19.91 16.97 -0.71
N HIS A 150 -19.83 17.58 0.47
CA HIS A 150 -20.82 17.42 1.53
C HIS A 150 -21.48 18.76 1.82
N LYS A 151 -22.79 18.84 1.61
CA LYS A 151 -23.57 20.03 1.96
C LYS A 151 -24.03 19.92 3.41
N LEU A 152 -23.45 20.75 4.27
CA LEU A 152 -23.85 20.87 5.68
C LEU A 152 -24.93 21.95 5.81
N VAL A 153 -25.97 21.67 6.59
CA VAL A 153 -27.09 22.59 6.84
C VAL A 153 -27.33 22.65 8.35
N PHE A 154 -27.22 23.85 8.92
CA PHE A 154 -27.50 24.08 10.33
C PHE A 154 -28.52 25.21 10.47
N GLY A 155 -29.56 25.00 11.27
CA GLY A 155 -30.60 26.01 11.51
C GLY A 155 -30.07 27.25 12.25
N SER A 156 -28.95 27.11 12.97
CA SER A 156 -28.28 28.17 13.72
C SER A 156 -27.08 28.78 13.00
N LEU A 157 -26.86 28.46 11.72
CA LEU A 157 -25.73 29.02 10.96
C LEU A 157 -25.99 30.52 10.71
N PRO A 158 -25.08 31.43 11.11
CA PRO A 158 -25.25 32.85 10.78
C PRO A 158 -25.28 33.05 9.27
N GLU A 159 -26.09 34.00 8.79
CA GLU A 159 -26.29 34.23 7.35
C GLU A 159 -24.97 34.57 6.62
N SER A 160 -24.01 35.17 7.33
CA SER A 160 -22.66 35.47 6.80
C SER A 160 -21.84 34.22 6.42
N PHE A 161 -22.16 33.05 6.98
CA PHE A 161 -21.50 31.78 6.66
C PHE A 161 -22.24 30.97 5.59
N LYS A 162 -23.38 31.46 5.12
CA LYS A 162 -24.19 30.75 4.12
C LYS A 162 -23.46 30.73 2.79
N GLY A 163 -23.28 29.51 2.26
CA GLY A 163 -22.57 29.30 1.00
C GLY A 163 -21.05 29.21 1.15
N LEU A 164 -20.52 29.34 2.38
CA LEU A 164 -19.11 29.13 2.66
C LEU A 164 -18.65 27.75 2.18
N ARG A 165 -17.58 27.71 1.40
CA ARG A 165 -16.94 26.48 0.93
C ARG A 165 -15.64 26.24 1.67
N ILE A 166 -15.57 25.10 2.33
CA ILE A 166 -14.36 24.66 3.03
C ILE A 166 -13.77 23.48 2.28
N ALA A 167 -12.52 23.61 1.85
CA ALA A 167 -11.73 22.47 1.40
C ALA A 167 -11.02 21.85 2.60
N GLN A 168 -11.33 20.59 2.91
CA GLN A 168 -10.61 19.81 3.91
C GLN A 168 -9.59 18.89 3.21
N ILE A 169 -8.35 18.93 3.66
CA ILE A 169 -7.27 18.05 3.25
C ILE A 169 -6.78 17.32 4.52
N SER A 170 -6.53 16.02 4.43
CA SER A 170 -6.06 15.20 5.55
C SER A 170 -5.29 14.01 5.00
N ASP A 171 -4.43 13.40 5.82
CA ASP A 171 -3.84 12.08 5.56
C ASP A 171 -3.18 12.00 4.18
N VAL A 172 -2.47 13.07 3.81
CA VAL A 172 -1.82 13.16 2.50
C VAL A 172 -0.68 12.15 2.40
N HIS A 173 0.03 11.90 3.51
CA HIS A 173 1.11 10.92 3.53
C HIS A 173 2.12 11.13 2.39
N ILE A 174 2.54 12.39 2.21
CA ILE A 174 3.14 12.90 0.97
C ILE A 174 4.36 12.10 0.50
N GLY A 175 5.12 11.52 1.43
CA GLY A 175 6.28 10.68 1.12
C GLY A 175 5.97 9.36 0.40
N SER A 176 4.70 9.02 0.19
CA SER A 176 4.25 7.87 -0.60
C SER A 176 4.08 8.19 -2.10
N PHE A 177 4.06 9.47 -2.47
CA PHE A 177 4.01 9.91 -3.85
C PHE A 177 5.41 10.05 -4.47
N ASP A 178 5.49 9.80 -5.77
CA ASP A 178 6.71 9.85 -6.59
C ASP A 178 6.51 10.64 -7.90
N ASP A 179 5.38 11.34 -8.04
CA ASP A 179 5.02 12.17 -9.19
C ASP A 179 4.35 13.48 -8.73
N PRO A 180 5.12 14.58 -8.62
CA PRO A 180 4.60 15.90 -8.27
C PRO A 180 3.57 16.45 -9.25
N LEU A 181 3.63 16.08 -10.54
CA LEU A 181 2.67 16.56 -11.54
C LEU A 181 1.29 15.90 -11.34
N ALA A 182 1.29 14.63 -10.96
CA ALA A 182 0.07 13.95 -10.57
C ALA A 182 -0.53 14.59 -9.31
N VAL A 183 0.27 14.85 -8.27
CA VAL A 183 -0.16 15.56 -7.05
C VAL A 183 -0.73 16.94 -7.40
N ARG A 184 -0.04 17.70 -8.27
CA ARG A 184 -0.52 19.01 -8.77
C ARG A 184 -1.91 18.91 -9.38
N SER A 185 -2.16 17.88 -10.17
CA SER A 185 -3.46 17.65 -10.80
C SER A 185 -4.57 17.42 -9.77
N GLY A 186 -4.27 16.69 -8.68
CA GLY A 186 -5.17 16.51 -7.54
C GLY A 186 -5.50 17.83 -6.84
N LEU A 187 -4.48 18.64 -6.54
CA LEU A 187 -4.66 19.95 -5.92
C LEU A 187 -5.47 20.91 -6.82
N LEU A 188 -5.17 20.95 -8.12
CA LEU A 188 -5.95 21.75 -9.08
C LEU A 188 -7.41 21.30 -9.17
N LYS A 189 -7.67 19.99 -9.10
CA LYS A 189 -9.03 19.45 -9.06
C LYS A 189 -9.77 19.93 -7.81
N LEU A 190 -9.13 19.94 -6.64
CA LEU A 190 -9.70 20.50 -5.42
C LEU A 190 -10.00 22.00 -5.57
N MET A 191 -9.03 22.76 -6.12
CA MET A 191 -9.16 24.20 -6.31
C MET A 191 -10.25 24.60 -7.34
N SER A 192 -10.61 23.70 -8.26
CA SER A 192 -11.72 23.95 -9.20
C SER A 192 -13.06 24.20 -8.52
N TYR A 193 -13.23 23.79 -7.26
CA TYR A 193 -14.43 24.05 -6.45
C TYR A 193 -14.46 25.43 -5.79
N GLN A 194 -13.40 26.23 -5.95
CA GLN A 194 -13.28 27.60 -5.42
C GLN A 194 -13.56 27.65 -3.90
N PRO A 195 -12.77 26.94 -3.07
CA PRO A 195 -12.94 27.01 -1.62
C PRO A 195 -12.64 28.41 -1.10
N ASP A 196 -13.43 28.87 -0.15
CA ASP A 196 -13.22 30.13 0.56
C ASP A 196 -12.17 29.97 1.66
N LEU A 197 -12.05 28.76 2.22
CA LEU A 197 -11.17 28.38 3.32
C LEU A 197 -10.55 27.00 3.07
N ILE A 198 -9.27 26.82 3.37
CA ILE A 198 -8.60 25.51 3.31
C ILE A 198 -8.18 25.09 4.72
N LEU A 199 -8.58 23.88 5.12
CA LEU A 199 -8.22 23.27 6.39
C LEU A 199 -7.43 21.98 6.13
N PHE A 200 -6.20 21.92 6.64
CA PHE A 200 -5.39 20.70 6.65
C PHE A 200 -5.49 20.04 8.03
N THR A 201 -6.16 18.90 8.11
CA THR A 201 -6.47 18.22 9.38
C THR A 201 -5.46 17.14 9.79
N GLY A 202 -4.19 17.32 9.43
CA GLY A 202 -3.08 16.47 9.86
C GLY A 202 -2.61 15.42 8.85
N ASP A 203 -1.51 14.76 9.22
CA ASP A 203 -0.84 13.67 8.49
C ASP A 203 -0.33 14.11 7.11
N LEU A 204 0.51 15.14 7.11
CA LEU A 204 1.21 15.60 5.92
C LEU A 204 2.24 14.58 5.47
N VAL A 205 3.02 14.04 6.40
CA VAL A 205 4.10 13.09 6.13
C VAL A 205 3.74 11.70 6.64
N ASN A 206 4.44 10.68 6.14
CA ASN A 206 4.43 9.34 6.73
C ASN A 206 5.24 9.35 8.02
N ASN A 207 6.44 9.94 8.01
CA ASN A 207 7.35 9.85 9.15
C ASN A 207 8.29 11.06 9.27
N LEU A 208 8.91 11.46 8.16
CA LEU A 208 10.03 12.41 8.16
C LEU A 208 9.68 13.72 7.45
N ALA A 209 10.17 14.84 7.97
CA ALA A 209 9.97 16.16 7.37
C ALA A 209 10.46 16.25 5.92
N ILE A 210 11.55 15.53 5.60
CA ILE A 210 12.18 15.50 4.27
C ILE A 210 11.25 14.97 3.16
N GLU A 211 10.21 14.21 3.54
CA GLU A 211 9.18 13.71 2.61
C GLU A 211 8.44 14.87 1.93
N ALA A 212 8.26 15.99 2.64
CA ALA A 212 7.50 17.14 2.15
C ALA A 212 8.33 18.10 1.29
N ASP A 213 9.67 18.03 1.33
CA ASP A 213 10.57 19.03 0.73
C ASP A 213 10.27 19.32 -0.75
N GLU A 214 9.97 18.28 -1.53
CA GLU A 214 9.68 18.39 -2.97
C GLU A 214 8.30 19.01 -3.27
N TYR A 215 7.40 19.00 -2.29
CA TYR A 215 6.00 19.38 -2.46
C TYR A 215 5.68 20.74 -1.82
N VAL A 216 6.61 21.33 -1.05
CA VAL A 216 6.41 22.62 -0.37
C VAL A 216 5.96 23.72 -1.35
N GLU A 217 6.76 23.96 -2.39
CA GLU A 217 6.45 25.01 -3.37
C GLU A 217 5.19 24.70 -4.16
N LEU A 218 4.95 23.42 -4.47
CA LEU A 218 3.73 23.00 -5.14
C LEU A 218 2.46 23.33 -4.33
N PHE A 219 2.45 22.96 -3.04
CA PHE A 219 1.30 23.25 -2.15
C PHE A 219 1.13 24.76 -1.96
N LYS A 220 2.24 25.50 -1.89
CA LYS A 220 2.23 26.96 -1.76
C LYS A 220 1.65 27.66 -2.98
N GLU A 221 2.03 27.23 -4.19
CA GLU A 221 1.60 27.80 -5.48
C GLU A 221 0.15 27.45 -5.84
N VAL A 222 -0.30 26.23 -5.50
CA VAL A 222 -1.62 25.77 -5.97
C VAL A 222 -2.72 26.12 -4.98
N LEU A 223 -2.47 25.98 -3.68
CA LEU A 223 -3.49 26.16 -2.65
C LEU A 223 -3.61 27.65 -2.28
N HIS A 224 -4.73 28.25 -2.65
CA HIS A 224 -5.07 29.63 -2.31
C HIS A 224 -6.55 29.75 -1.99
N ALA A 225 -6.87 30.39 -0.87
CA ALA A 225 -8.25 30.62 -0.47
C ALA A 225 -8.38 32.02 0.17
N PRO A 226 -9.45 32.79 -0.12
CA PRO A 226 -9.65 34.15 0.38
C PRO A 226 -9.58 34.28 1.90
N LEU A 227 -10.10 33.31 2.64
CA LEU A 227 -10.09 33.29 4.11
C LEU A 227 -8.84 32.62 4.69
N GLY A 228 -7.87 32.26 3.86
CA GLY A 228 -6.60 31.67 4.28
C GLY A 228 -6.58 30.15 4.34
N LYS A 229 -5.46 29.64 4.86
CA LYS A 229 -5.17 28.21 4.97
C LYS A 229 -4.69 27.90 6.37
N TYR A 230 -5.35 26.96 7.04
CA TYR A 230 -5.05 26.58 8.42
C TYR A 230 -4.73 25.10 8.51
N ALA A 231 -3.84 24.72 9.42
CA ALA A 231 -3.45 23.34 9.62
C ALA A 231 -3.42 22.96 11.11
N VAL A 232 -3.66 21.69 11.39
CA VAL A 232 -3.32 21.03 12.67
C VAL A 232 -2.43 19.84 12.36
N LEU A 233 -1.66 19.39 13.36
CA LEU A 233 -0.82 18.20 13.22
C LEU A 233 -1.64 16.93 13.39
N GLY A 234 -1.33 15.91 12.59
CA GLY A 234 -1.84 14.55 12.75
C GLY A 234 -0.85 13.65 13.50
N ASN A 235 -1.22 12.40 13.79
CA ASN A 235 -0.39 11.46 14.55
C ASN A 235 0.95 11.13 13.85
N HIS A 236 1.00 11.09 12.52
CA HIS A 236 2.24 10.88 11.80
C HIS A 236 3.18 12.10 11.86
N ASP A 237 2.60 13.30 11.99
CA ASP A 237 3.39 14.53 12.08
C ASP A 237 4.17 14.66 13.40
N TYR A 238 3.80 13.88 14.44
CA TYR A 238 4.54 13.79 15.71
C TYR A 238 5.74 12.83 15.65
N GLY A 239 5.89 12.05 14.58
CA GLY A 239 7.01 11.11 14.41
C GLY A 239 6.97 9.90 15.34
N GLU A 240 5.80 9.53 15.89
CA GLU A 240 5.67 8.41 16.85
C GLU A 240 5.92 7.02 16.23
N TYR A 241 5.95 6.92 14.90
CA TYR A 241 6.09 5.65 14.17
C TYR A 241 7.52 5.35 13.71
N VAL A 242 8.49 6.16 14.15
CA VAL A 242 9.91 6.00 13.85
C VAL A 242 10.68 5.69 15.13
N GLN A 243 11.68 4.80 15.02
CA GLN A 243 12.66 4.63 16.08
C GLN A 243 13.72 5.73 15.98
N TRP A 244 13.69 6.66 16.91
CA TRP A 244 14.63 7.77 16.96
C TRP A 244 15.89 7.39 17.75
N PRO A 245 17.08 7.88 17.36
CA PRO A 245 18.29 7.71 18.15
C PRO A 245 18.18 8.33 19.56
N ASN A 246 17.42 9.42 19.68
CA ASN A 246 17.11 10.12 20.93
C ASN A 246 15.88 11.02 20.73
N GLU A 247 15.33 11.57 21.82
CA GLU A 247 14.16 12.47 21.77
C GLU A 247 14.43 13.81 21.07
N GLU A 248 15.68 14.29 21.07
CA GLU A 248 16.02 15.57 20.41
C GLU A 248 15.85 15.48 18.89
N GLU A 249 16.22 14.35 18.30
CA GLU A 249 16.04 14.04 16.88
C GLU A 249 14.55 14.01 16.49
N LYS A 250 13.71 13.40 17.33
CA LYS A 250 12.25 13.36 17.16
C LYS A 250 11.65 14.77 17.18
N VAL A 251 11.98 15.54 18.22
CA VAL A 251 11.52 16.92 18.38
C VAL A 251 12.00 17.80 17.23
N ARG A 252 13.24 17.60 16.74
CA ARG A 252 13.75 18.32 15.57
C ARG A 252 12.94 17.99 14.33
N ASN A 253 12.66 16.72 14.05
CA ASN A 253 11.84 16.32 12.91
C ASN A 253 10.43 16.93 12.98
N GLN A 254 9.79 16.88 14.15
CA GLN A 254 8.47 17.48 14.35
C GLN A 254 8.50 19.00 14.07
N ARG A 255 9.52 19.72 14.57
CA ARG A 255 9.70 21.16 14.28
C ARG A 255 9.87 21.42 12.79
N GLU A 256 10.62 20.58 12.09
CA GLU A 256 10.78 20.69 10.65
C GLU A 256 9.46 20.45 9.90
N ILE A 257 8.64 19.48 10.31
CA ILE A 257 7.29 19.27 9.74
C ILE A 257 6.43 20.53 9.94
N GLN A 258 6.43 21.13 11.13
CA GLN A 258 5.74 22.39 11.38
C GLN A 258 6.26 23.52 10.48
N ASN A 259 7.57 23.56 10.25
CA ASN A 259 8.19 24.52 9.33
C ASN A 259 7.72 24.30 7.88
N ARG A 260 7.55 23.04 7.44
CA ARG A 260 7.01 22.73 6.11
C ARG A 260 5.57 23.19 5.94
N TYR A 261 4.70 22.99 6.93
CA TYR A 261 3.34 23.57 6.92
C TYR A 261 3.39 25.10 6.73
N ARG A 262 4.25 25.80 7.49
CA ARG A 262 4.40 27.26 7.35
C ARG A 262 4.93 27.67 5.98
N GLN A 263 5.92 26.96 5.44
CA GLN A 263 6.47 27.24 4.11
C GLN A 263 5.44 27.01 2.99
N MET A 264 4.55 26.02 3.15
CA MET A 264 3.38 25.80 2.29
C MET A 264 2.32 26.91 2.42
N GLY A 265 2.49 27.83 3.37
CA GLY A 265 1.59 28.96 3.62
C GLY A 265 0.39 28.63 4.49
N PHE A 266 0.47 27.57 5.31
CA PHE A 266 -0.54 27.28 6.33
C PHE A 266 -0.22 27.98 7.64
N GLU A 267 -1.25 28.54 8.27
CA GLU A 267 -1.22 28.93 9.68
C GLU A 267 -1.48 27.69 10.55
N LEU A 268 -0.49 27.31 11.36
CA LEU A 268 -0.58 26.13 12.21
C LEU A 268 -1.29 26.47 13.53
N LEU A 269 -2.41 25.81 13.80
CA LEU A 269 -3.23 26.00 14.99
C LEU A 269 -2.67 25.12 16.13
N ASN A 270 -1.88 25.73 17.01
CA ASN A 270 -1.09 25.03 18.03
C ASN A 270 -1.71 25.08 19.44
N ASN A 271 -3.02 25.31 19.55
CA ASN A 271 -3.68 25.60 20.83
C ASN A 271 -2.99 26.74 21.62
N THR A 272 -2.32 27.67 20.92
CA THR A 272 -1.60 28.81 21.53
C THR A 272 -2.55 29.91 22.04
N HIS A 273 -3.83 29.80 21.74
CA HIS A 273 -4.89 30.63 22.30
C HIS A 273 -5.57 29.86 23.43
N THR A 274 -4.96 29.94 24.61
CA THR A 274 -5.55 29.61 25.91
C THR A 274 -5.64 30.86 26.75
#